data_AF-A0A6B2EFU0-F1
#
_entry.id   AF-A0A6B2EFU0-F1
#
_cell.length_a   1.000
_cell.length_b   1.000
_cell.length_c   1.000
_cell.angle_alpha   90.00
_cell.angle_beta   90.00
_cell.angle_gamma   90.00
#
_symmetry.space_group_name_H-M   'P 1'
#
loop_
_entity.id
_entity.type
_entity.pdbx_description
1 polymer ?
#
loop_
_entity_poly.entity_id
_entity_poly.type
_entity_poly.pdbx_seq_one_letter_code
_entity_poly.pdbx_strand_id
1 'polypeptide(L)'
;DIFEKFYWPPVYPTGNHTVLYNVPLQVNQLPLPRRGAPKWDSDHVRMPCSPMSQYPLKKSGGSCDVVSRWDLIKTALQPPIKSSQELETAILSYNSKYSTSWSFRGLHTLFDDEDASEAFFTHLLPKIMTLALQLPELLPSGLPLLKQGANHSVSLSQQQIACLLANAFLCTFPRRNTQKWESEYGNYPDINFNRLFASNQQRCLEKIKCICHYFKRVTGKMPQGVVTYSRRYVDPRLLPRWDESQALFEDIQVAVRIDGTIEESRGLLQVDFANKFIGGGVLATGCVQEEIRFVICPELLLARLFTEALDRTEALHMIGAEQFSEYSGYSGSFQWKGDYVDPTPRDESGRRKCLIVAIDALQFAEEAHQYQAKLMIRELNKAYVGFLPSERGKPITAVASGNWGCGAFNGDPKLKSLLQIMVCTLTRRDLVYFTFGDGALKSDIDELFAFLQERKLTVQAIWRSLCEFSRKKLPGYSLYDYIYRKFRDPEAQSSRAKDTDQSLVDCLDDFYVRENPSKNQPKIVDFFKKL
;
A
#
# COMPACT_ATOMS: atom_id res chain seq x y z
N ASP A 1 7.72 16.25 21.21
CA ASP A 1 7.94 16.02 19.76
C ASP A 1 6.68 15.38 19.12
N ILE A 2 6.34 15.62 17.84
CA ILE A 2 5.19 14.97 17.17
C ILE A 2 5.32 13.44 17.19
N PHE A 3 6.56 12.95 17.19
CA PHE A 3 6.93 11.54 17.20
C PHE A 3 6.76 10.85 18.58
N GLU A 4 6.53 11.62 19.65
CA GLU A 4 6.32 11.12 21.02
C GLU A 4 4.84 11.03 21.39
N LYS A 5 3.97 11.64 20.58
CA LYS A 5 2.52 11.66 20.82
C LYS A 5 1.79 10.41 20.33
N PHE A 6 2.47 9.48 19.68
CA PHE A 6 1.89 8.24 19.16
C PHE A 6 2.45 7.02 19.86
N TYR A 7 1.57 6.07 20.17
CA TYR A 7 1.97 4.80 20.76
C TYR A 7 2.42 3.82 19.68
N TRP A 8 3.69 3.41 19.76
CA TRP A 8 4.30 2.42 18.87
C TRP A 8 4.33 1.06 19.58
N PRO A 9 3.45 0.10 19.23
CA PRO A 9 3.43 -1.20 19.90
C PRO A 9 4.76 -1.92 19.70
N PRO A 10 5.33 -2.54 20.73
CA PRO A 10 6.59 -3.25 20.59
C PRO A 10 6.43 -4.48 19.70
N VAL A 11 7.49 -4.85 18.99
CA VAL A 11 7.49 -5.97 18.05
C VAL A 11 7.96 -7.23 18.76
N TYR A 12 7.06 -8.19 18.94
CA TYR A 12 7.35 -9.53 19.45
C TYR A 12 6.53 -10.57 18.70
N PRO A 13 7.01 -11.82 18.59
CA PRO A 13 6.24 -12.88 17.97
C PRO A 13 4.99 -13.22 18.77
N THR A 14 3.85 -13.27 18.10
CA THR A 14 2.56 -13.70 18.65
C THR A 14 1.86 -14.63 17.65
N GLY A 15 0.67 -15.13 17.99
CA GLY A 15 -0.14 -15.92 17.06
C GLY A 15 -0.48 -15.17 15.76
N ASN A 16 -0.61 -13.84 15.83
CA ASN A 16 -0.95 -12.98 14.69
C ASN A 16 0.23 -12.11 14.22
N HIS A 17 1.46 -12.39 14.69
CA HIS A 17 2.65 -11.61 14.35
C HIS A 17 3.87 -12.50 14.14
N THR A 18 4.27 -12.68 12.88
CA THR A 18 5.51 -13.35 12.51
C THR A 18 6.68 -12.37 12.53
N VAL A 19 7.69 -12.64 13.36
CA VAL A 19 8.93 -11.85 13.42
C VAL A 19 10.09 -12.71 12.93
N LEU A 20 10.73 -12.30 11.82
CA LEU A 20 11.75 -13.09 11.10
C LEU A 20 13.19 -12.82 11.55
N TYR A 21 13.38 -12.03 12.60
CA TYR A 21 14.66 -11.74 13.23
C TYR A 21 14.57 -11.96 14.75
N ASN A 22 15.71 -12.03 15.42
CA ASN A 22 15.77 -12.19 16.86
C ASN A 22 15.41 -10.87 17.57
N VAL A 23 14.50 -10.96 18.53
CA VAL A 23 14.11 -9.85 19.43
C VAL A 23 14.58 -10.15 20.86
N PRO A 24 14.93 -9.13 21.66
CA PRO A 24 15.02 -7.70 21.30
C PRO A 24 16.22 -7.42 20.37
N LEU A 25 16.20 -6.27 19.69
CA LEU A 25 17.33 -5.84 18.85
C LEU A 25 18.54 -5.50 19.73
N GLN A 26 19.73 -5.84 19.23
CA GLN A 26 20.99 -5.42 19.85
C GLN A 26 21.42 -4.06 19.30
N VAL A 27 21.83 -3.16 20.20
CA VAL A 27 22.24 -1.80 19.85
C VAL A 27 23.42 -1.84 18.88
N ASN A 28 23.33 -1.05 17.80
CA ASN A 28 24.36 -0.92 16.78
C ASN A 28 24.75 -2.22 16.04
N GLN A 29 23.90 -3.25 16.08
CA GLN A 29 24.12 -4.50 15.36
C GLN A 29 23.02 -4.78 14.35
N LEU A 30 23.35 -5.55 13.31
CA LEU A 30 22.35 -6.03 12.36
C LEU A 30 21.40 -7.02 13.06
N PRO A 31 20.08 -6.91 12.82
CA PRO A 31 19.14 -7.89 13.36
C PRO A 31 19.48 -9.30 12.87
N LEU A 32 19.79 -10.20 13.80
CA LEU A 32 20.13 -11.58 13.46
C LEU A 32 18.89 -12.32 12.93
N PRO A 33 18.98 -13.05 11.80
CA PRO A 33 17.89 -13.86 11.30
C PRO A 33 17.38 -14.85 12.35
N ARG A 34 16.06 -14.96 12.46
CA ARG A 34 15.44 -15.92 13.36
C ARG A 34 15.58 -17.31 12.78
N ARG A 35 16.06 -18.26 13.58
CA ARG A 35 16.10 -19.68 13.18
C ARG A 35 14.68 -20.19 12.94
N GLY A 36 14.52 -21.00 11.91
CA GLY A 36 13.28 -21.70 11.59
C GLY A 36 13.49 -22.71 10.48
N ALA A 37 12.40 -23.30 10.01
CA ALA A 37 12.42 -24.24 8.89
C ALA A 37 11.86 -23.58 7.63
N PRO A 38 12.43 -23.87 6.45
CA PRO A 38 11.87 -23.41 5.19
C PRO A 38 10.49 -24.04 4.97
N LYS A 39 9.63 -23.32 4.26
CA LYS A 39 8.26 -23.75 3.94
C LYS A 39 8.04 -23.73 2.43
N TRP A 40 7.31 -24.73 1.95
CA TRP A 40 6.84 -24.82 0.57
C TRP A 40 5.40 -25.34 0.60
N ASP A 41 4.48 -24.48 0.99
CA ASP A 41 3.03 -24.76 1.05
C ASP A 41 2.23 -23.55 0.52
N SER A 42 0.90 -23.64 0.56
CA SER A 42 -0.01 -22.60 0.07
C SER A 42 -0.11 -21.38 1.00
N ASP A 43 0.48 -21.42 2.18
CA ASP A 43 0.38 -20.37 3.21
C ASP A 43 1.66 -19.55 3.33
N HIS A 44 2.73 -19.95 2.62
CA HIS A 44 4.03 -19.28 2.64
C HIS A 44 4.50 -18.94 1.21
N VAL A 45 5.40 -17.98 1.12
CA VAL A 45 6.08 -17.61 -0.12
C VAL A 45 6.89 -18.80 -0.64
N ARG A 46 6.72 -19.13 -1.93
CA ARG A 46 7.60 -20.09 -2.63
C ARG A 46 9.00 -19.48 -2.82
N MET A 47 9.91 -19.75 -1.89
CA MET A 47 11.28 -19.21 -1.94
C MET A 47 12.09 -19.78 -3.10
N PRO A 48 12.87 -18.97 -3.85
CA PRO A 48 13.65 -19.44 -5.00
C PRO A 48 14.73 -20.44 -4.61
N CYS A 49 15.26 -20.35 -3.38
CA CYS A 49 16.26 -21.25 -2.82
C CYS A 49 15.72 -22.57 -2.25
N SER A 50 14.40 -22.81 -2.37
CA SER A 50 13.81 -24.08 -1.93
C SER A 50 14.28 -25.24 -2.82
N PRO A 51 14.58 -26.43 -2.25
CA PRO A 51 14.82 -27.64 -3.04
C PRO A 51 13.64 -28.03 -3.95
N MET A 52 12.43 -27.59 -3.61
CA MET A 52 11.21 -27.80 -4.41
C MET A 52 11.10 -26.82 -5.60
N SER A 53 11.95 -25.80 -5.65
CA SER A 53 12.06 -24.89 -6.79
C SER A 53 12.85 -25.59 -7.90
N GLN A 54 12.15 -26.40 -8.69
CA GLN A 54 12.72 -27.19 -9.78
C GLN A 54 12.48 -26.56 -11.15
N TYR A 55 13.35 -26.85 -12.12
CA TYR A 55 13.27 -26.32 -13.48
C TYR A 55 13.51 -27.40 -14.55
N PRO A 56 12.68 -27.48 -15.61
CA PRO A 56 12.91 -28.39 -16.73
C PRO A 56 13.99 -27.84 -17.67
N LEU A 57 15.09 -28.58 -17.84
CA LEU A 57 16.17 -28.25 -18.76
C LEU A 57 16.07 -29.16 -19.99
N LYS A 58 15.82 -28.58 -21.17
CA LYS A 58 15.84 -29.31 -22.44
C LYS A 58 17.28 -29.47 -22.93
N LYS A 59 17.74 -30.71 -23.10
CA LYS A 59 19.04 -31.02 -23.71
C LYS A 59 18.95 -31.03 -25.24
N SER A 60 20.09 -30.84 -25.90
CA SER A 60 20.22 -30.86 -27.38
C SER A 60 19.77 -32.17 -28.03
N GLY A 61 19.66 -33.27 -27.26
CA GLY A 61 19.13 -34.56 -27.70
C GLY A 61 17.64 -34.80 -27.44
N GLY A 62 16.88 -33.78 -27.01
CA GLY A 62 15.43 -33.87 -26.78
C GLY A 62 14.99 -34.42 -25.41
N SER A 63 15.92 -34.90 -24.57
CA SER A 63 15.60 -35.27 -23.18
C SER A 63 15.40 -34.03 -22.30
N CYS A 64 14.52 -34.14 -21.31
CA CYS A 64 14.20 -33.09 -20.35
C CYS A 64 14.58 -33.54 -18.94
N ASP A 65 15.62 -32.96 -18.38
CA ASP A 65 16.00 -33.22 -16.99
C ASP A 65 15.36 -32.18 -16.08
N VAL A 66 14.93 -32.60 -14.89
CA VAL A 66 14.45 -31.70 -13.85
C VAL A 66 15.60 -31.40 -12.90
N VAL A 67 16.04 -30.14 -12.88
CA VAL A 67 17.18 -29.69 -12.08
C VAL A 67 16.74 -28.70 -11.00
N SER A 68 17.58 -28.51 -9.98
CA SER A 68 17.42 -27.46 -8.98
C SER A 68 17.51 -26.09 -9.65
N ARG A 69 16.43 -25.30 -9.56
CA ARG A 69 16.40 -23.95 -10.13
C ARG A 69 17.34 -23.01 -9.39
N TRP A 70 17.54 -23.23 -8.09
CA TRP A 70 18.49 -22.43 -7.32
C TRP A 70 19.94 -22.67 -7.75
N ASP A 71 20.31 -23.89 -8.13
CA ASP A 71 21.64 -24.16 -8.67
C ASP A 71 21.85 -23.51 -10.04
N LEU A 72 20.81 -23.45 -10.87
CA LEU A 72 20.84 -22.67 -12.11
C LEU A 72 21.01 -21.17 -11.84
N ILE A 73 20.28 -20.62 -10.87
CA ILE A 73 20.40 -19.21 -10.46
C ILE A 73 21.82 -18.92 -9.97
N LYS A 74 22.38 -19.74 -9.08
CA LYS A 74 23.76 -19.60 -8.61
C LYS A 74 24.74 -19.62 -9.77
N THR A 75 24.60 -20.58 -10.69
CA THR A 75 25.49 -20.72 -11.86
C THR A 75 25.43 -19.49 -12.76
N ALA A 76 24.22 -18.98 -13.03
CA ALA A 76 24.01 -17.79 -13.87
C ALA A 76 24.54 -16.50 -13.22
N LEU A 77 24.54 -16.44 -11.89
CA LEU A 77 24.97 -15.26 -11.11
C LEU A 77 26.39 -15.40 -10.54
N GLN A 78 27.12 -16.47 -10.84
CA GLN A 78 28.50 -16.66 -10.40
C GLN A 78 29.53 -15.88 -11.26
N PRO A 79 29.44 -15.85 -12.60
CA PRO A 79 30.38 -15.07 -13.40
C PRO A 79 30.09 -13.56 -13.32
N PRO A 80 31.11 -12.70 -13.54
CA PRO A 80 30.89 -11.27 -13.72
C PRO A 80 29.98 -11.01 -14.92
N ILE A 81 28.95 -10.19 -14.71
CA ILE A 81 28.02 -9.71 -15.74
C ILE A 81 28.41 -8.27 -16.07
N LYS A 82 28.87 -8.03 -17.30
CA LYS A 82 29.51 -6.75 -17.70
C LYS A 82 28.61 -5.84 -18.53
N SER A 83 27.44 -6.30 -18.95
CA SER A 83 26.54 -5.55 -19.81
C SER A 83 25.07 -5.87 -19.55
N SER A 84 24.19 -5.01 -20.04
CA SER A 84 22.74 -5.21 -19.93
C SER A 84 22.26 -6.44 -20.71
N GLN A 85 22.93 -6.78 -21.82
CA GLN A 85 22.67 -7.99 -22.61
C GLN A 85 23.11 -9.27 -21.88
N GLU A 86 24.25 -9.23 -21.18
CA GLU A 86 24.68 -10.35 -20.33
C GLU A 86 23.73 -10.55 -19.15
N LEU A 87 23.22 -9.46 -18.55
CA LEU A 87 22.23 -9.54 -17.47
C LEU A 87 20.90 -10.13 -17.95
N GLU A 88 20.41 -9.70 -19.12
CA GLU A 88 19.25 -10.32 -19.77
C GLU A 88 19.48 -11.82 -19.98
N THR A 89 20.63 -12.19 -20.55
CA THR A 89 21.00 -13.60 -20.80
C THR A 89 21.00 -14.41 -19.51
N ALA A 90 21.60 -13.88 -18.44
CA ALA A 90 21.62 -14.52 -17.13
C ALA A 90 20.20 -14.73 -16.58
N ILE A 91 19.35 -13.69 -16.59
CA ILE A 91 17.97 -13.76 -16.10
C ILE A 91 17.14 -14.77 -16.90
N LEU A 92 17.31 -14.80 -18.22
CA LEU A 92 16.58 -15.71 -19.11
C LEU A 92 17.07 -17.16 -19.00
N SER A 93 18.30 -17.42 -18.55
CA SER A 93 18.81 -18.80 -18.37
C SER A 93 17.96 -19.63 -17.40
N TYR A 94 17.46 -19.02 -16.31
CA TYR A 94 16.55 -19.64 -15.35
C TYR A 94 15.08 -19.20 -15.52
N ASN A 95 14.77 -18.50 -16.62
CA ASN A 95 13.43 -18.08 -17.05
C ASN A 95 13.19 -18.41 -18.54
N SER A 96 13.78 -19.46 -19.09
CA SER A 96 13.83 -19.76 -20.53
C SER A 96 12.46 -19.83 -21.23
N LYS A 97 11.40 -20.24 -20.52
CA LYS A 97 10.00 -20.16 -20.98
C LYS A 97 9.60 -18.76 -21.48
N TYR A 98 10.22 -17.72 -20.95
CA TYR A 98 9.89 -16.33 -21.24
C TYR A 98 10.86 -15.65 -22.21
N SER A 99 11.88 -16.35 -22.69
CA SER A 99 12.93 -15.83 -23.58
C SER A 99 12.44 -15.12 -24.84
N THR A 100 11.26 -15.47 -25.36
CA THR A 100 10.66 -14.84 -26.53
C THR A 100 9.60 -13.78 -26.20
N SER A 101 9.25 -13.63 -24.92
CA SER A 101 8.12 -12.79 -24.47
C SER A 101 8.52 -11.65 -23.56
N TRP A 102 9.61 -11.80 -22.81
CA TRP A 102 10.15 -10.74 -21.98
C TRP A 102 11.05 -9.84 -22.83
N SER A 103 10.95 -8.54 -22.58
CA SER A 103 11.78 -7.51 -23.20
C SER A 103 12.59 -6.83 -22.12
N PHE A 104 13.83 -6.47 -22.43
CA PHE A 104 14.74 -5.73 -21.55
C PHE A 104 15.10 -4.34 -22.11
N ARG A 105 14.32 -3.84 -23.08
CA ARG A 105 14.58 -2.57 -23.77
C ARG A 105 14.84 -1.39 -22.84
N GLY A 106 14.06 -1.24 -21.78
CA GLY A 106 14.25 -0.17 -20.79
C GLY A 106 15.58 -0.29 -20.05
N LEU A 107 15.95 -1.52 -19.69
CA LEU A 107 17.25 -1.81 -19.06
C LEU A 107 18.41 -1.48 -20.01
N HIS A 108 18.34 -1.91 -21.27
CA HIS A 108 19.37 -1.57 -22.26
C HIS A 108 19.47 -0.06 -22.49
N THR A 109 18.33 0.63 -22.60
CA THR A 109 18.29 2.09 -22.80
C THR A 109 18.94 2.83 -21.63
N LEU A 110 18.70 2.37 -20.39
CA LEU A 110 19.24 3.04 -19.20
C LEU A 110 20.77 2.93 -19.10
N PHE A 111 21.33 1.81 -19.55
CA PHE A 111 22.76 1.51 -19.46
C PHE A 111 23.46 1.52 -20.82
N ASP A 112 22.95 2.32 -21.76
CA ASP A 112 23.61 2.62 -23.03
C ASP A 112 24.76 3.63 -22.83
N ASP A 113 24.64 4.48 -21.79
CA ASP A 113 25.69 5.39 -21.33
C ASP A 113 26.84 4.61 -20.65
N GLU A 114 28.08 4.85 -21.10
CA GLU A 114 29.27 4.10 -20.66
C GLU A 114 29.54 4.26 -19.15
N ASP A 115 29.45 5.49 -18.63
CA ASP A 115 29.69 5.78 -17.21
C ASP A 115 28.64 5.10 -16.32
N ALA A 116 27.36 5.20 -16.69
CA ALA A 116 26.26 4.54 -15.97
C ALA A 116 26.39 3.02 -16.04
N SER A 117 26.80 2.48 -17.19
CA SER A 117 27.03 1.06 -17.41
C SER A 117 28.16 0.54 -16.52
N GLU A 118 29.33 1.19 -16.52
CA GLU A 118 30.46 0.82 -15.66
C GLU A 118 30.09 0.89 -14.18
N ALA A 119 29.49 2.00 -13.75
CA ALA A 119 29.05 2.19 -12.37
C ALA A 119 28.10 1.08 -11.90
N PHE A 120 27.21 0.61 -12.78
CA PHE A 120 26.27 -0.45 -12.45
C PHE A 120 26.88 -1.83 -12.52
N PHE A 121 27.39 -2.26 -13.69
CA PHE A 121 27.81 -3.65 -13.93
C PHE A 121 29.12 -4.01 -13.21
N THR A 122 30.05 -3.07 -13.08
CA THR A 122 31.33 -3.32 -12.42
C THR A 122 31.23 -3.23 -10.89
N HIS A 123 30.40 -2.33 -10.36
CA HIS A 123 30.41 -2.02 -8.92
C HIS A 123 29.13 -2.36 -8.16
N LEU A 124 27.95 -2.14 -8.75
CA LEU A 124 26.68 -2.30 -8.02
C LEU A 124 26.08 -3.70 -8.20
N LEU A 125 25.94 -4.16 -9.45
CA LEU A 125 25.33 -5.44 -9.76
C LEU A 125 25.99 -6.64 -9.04
N PRO A 126 27.33 -6.74 -8.93
CA PRO A 126 27.97 -7.83 -8.18
C PRO A 126 27.55 -7.86 -6.70
N LYS A 127 27.31 -6.70 -6.10
CA LYS A 127 26.81 -6.57 -4.72
C LYS A 127 25.35 -7.00 -4.62
N ILE A 128 24.51 -6.66 -5.60
CA ILE A 128 23.11 -7.12 -5.69
C ILE A 128 23.07 -8.65 -5.81
N MET A 129 23.90 -9.23 -6.69
CA MET A 129 24.00 -10.68 -6.89
C MET A 129 24.43 -11.39 -5.61
N THR A 130 25.49 -10.90 -4.96
CA THR A 130 25.96 -11.46 -3.69
C THR A 130 24.88 -11.38 -2.61
N LEU A 131 24.20 -10.24 -2.48
CA LEU A 131 23.11 -10.06 -1.53
C LEU A 131 21.93 -11.01 -1.83
N ALA A 132 21.57 -11.21 -3.10
CA ALA A 132 20.51 -12.14 -3.49
C ALA A 132 20.85 -13.60 -3.14
N LEU A 133 22.12 -13.99 -3.28
CA LEU A 133 22.58 -15.35 -3.02
C LEU A 133 22.67 -15.69 -1.52
N GLN A 134 22.68 -14.69 -0.63
CA GLN A 134 22.60 -14.86 0.84
C GLN A 134 21.19 -15.20 1.36
N LEU A 135 20.23 -15.43 0.45
CA LEU A 135 18.83 -15.67 0.82
C LEU A 135 18.62 -16.84 1.80
N PRO A 136 19.25 -18.02 1.62
CA PRO A 136 19.09 -19.13 2.56
C PRO A 136 19.54 -18.80 3.98
N GLU A 137 20.60 -18.01 4.13
CA GLU A 137 21.16 -17.62 5.43
C GLU A 137 20.33 -16.51 6.10
N LEU A 138 19.80 -15.56 5.32
CA LEU A 138 19.04 -14.42 5.82
C LEU A 138 17.57 -14.74 6.07
N LEU A 139 16.99 -15.72 5.38
CA LEU A 139 15.60 -16.17 5.56
C LEU A 139 15.50 -17.71 5.69
N PRO A 140 15.99 -18.29 6.79
CA PRO A 140 15.90 -19.74 7.02
C PRO A 140 14.46 -20.20 7.37
N SER A 141 13.60 -19.29 7.81
CA SER A 141 12.18 -19.56 8.13
C SER A 141 11.25 -19.17 7.00
N GLY A 142 10.12 -19.89 6.87
CA GLY A 142 9.05 -19.51 5.93
C GLY A 142 8.50 -18.10 6.16
N LEU A 143 8.31 -17.37 5.06
CA LEU A 143 7.64 -16.06 5.03
C LEU A 143 6.15 -16.28 4.74
N PRO A 144 5.23 -16.04 5.69
CA PRO A 144 3.81 -16.30 5.48
C PRO A 144 3.18 -15.33 4.49
N LEU A 145 2.13 -15.78 3.84
CA LEU A 145 1.27 -14.95 2.99
C LEU A 145 0.21 -14.26 3.84
N LEU A 146 0.06 -12.95 3.65
CA LEU A 146 -1.01 -12.14 4.22
C LEU A 146 -2.27 -12.28 3.36
N LYS A 147 -3.02 -13.35 3.63
CA LYS A 147 -4.25 -13.74 2.91
C LYS A 147 -5.47 -12.91 3.28
N GLN A 148 -6.44 -12.87 2.37
CA GLN A 148 -7.74 -12.25 2.59
C GLN A 148 -8.48 -12.83 3.81
N GLY A 149 -9.22 -11.98 4.51
CA GLY A 149 -10.07 -12.35 5.65
C GLY A 149 -9.31 -12.63 6.95
N ALA A 150 -8.00 -12.36 7.00
CA ALA A 150 -7.16 -12.60 8.16
C ALA A 150 -6.44 -11.33 8.64
N ASN A 151 -6.31 -11.19 9.95
CA ASN A 151 -5.44 -10.21 10.58
C ASN A 151 -4.10 -10.88 10.88
N HIS A 152 -3.02 -10.41 10.25
CA HIS A 152 -1.68 -10.94 10.52
C HIS A 152 -0.61 -9.89 10.20
N SER A 153 0.46 -9.91 10.95
CA SER A 153 1.61 -9.02 10.78
C SER A 153 2.89 -9.80 10.51
N VAL A 154 3.76 -9.25 9.67
CA VAL A 154 5.12 -9.77 9.44
C VAL A 154 6.13 -8.65 9.65
N SER A 155 7.15 -8.89 10.47
CA SER A 155 8.28 -7.98 10.64
C SER A 155 9.57 -8.60 10.12
N LEU A 156 10.27 -7.85 9.27
CA LEU A 156 11.54 -8.22 8.66
C LEU A 156 12.60 -7.16 8.96
N SER A 157 13.87 -7.56 9.04
CA SER A 157 14.97 -6.57 9.04
C SER A 157 15.11 -5.94 7.66
N GLN A 158 15.61 -4.70 7.60
CA GLN A 158 15.88 -4.03 6.32
C GLN A 158 16.88 -4.85 5.46
N GLN A 159 17.80 -5.60 6.08
CA GLN A 159 18.70 -6.54 5.39
C GLN A 159 17.96 -7.70 4.72
N GLN A 160 16.98 -8.31 5.40
CA GLN A 160 16.14 -9.35 4.81
C GLN A 160 15.33 -8.82 3.63
N ILE A 161 14.79 -7.61 3.76
CA ILE A 161 14.04 -6.94 2.69
C ILE A 161 14.94 -6.67 1.48
N ALA A 162 16.15 -6.15 1.69
CA ALA A 162 17.11 -5.91 0.62
C ALA A 162 17.50 -7.20 -0.12
N CYS A 163 17.69 -8.31 0.59
CA CYS A 163 17.94 -9.63 0.00
C CYS A 163 16.77 -10.13 -0.86
N LEU A 164 15.53 -10.00 -0.37
CA LEU A 164 14.35 -10.39 -1.12
C LEU A 164 14.12 -9.50 -2.35
N LEU A 165 14.37 -8.19 -2.24
CA LEU A 165 14.27 -7.27 -3.38
C LEU A 165 15.38 -7.50 -4.40
N ALA A 166 16.59 -7.88 -3.99
CA ALA A 166 17.64 -8.28 -4.92
C ALA A 166 17.23 -9.52 -5.74
N ASN A 167 16.55 -10.49 -5.10
CA ASN A 167 15.94 -11.63 -5.77
C ASN A 167 14.81 -11.22 -6.74
N ALA A 168 13.98 -10.27 -6.35
CA ALA A 168 12.92 -9.71 -7.20
C ALA A 168 13.48 -8.99 -8.44
N PHE A 169 14.54 -8.18 -8.25
CA PHE A 169 15.27 -7.48 -9.31
C PHE A 169 15.87 -8.47 -10.32
N LEU A 170 16.45 -9.57 -9.84
CA LEU A 170 17.01 -10.64 -10.66
C LEU A 170 15.95 -11.64 -11.16
N CYS A 171 14.67 -11.38 -10.93
CA CYS A 171 13.53 -12.18 -11.39
C CYS A 171 13.58 -13.67 -10.97
N THR A 172 13.99 -13.96 -9.74
CA THR A 172 14.23 -15.34 -9.27
C THR A 172 12.98 -16.02 -8.73
N PHE A 173 11.96 -15.28 -8.26
CA PHE A 173 10.81 -15.86 -7.58
C PHE A 173 10.02 -16.82 -8.49
N PRO A 174 9.85 -18.10 -8.11
CA PRO A 174 9.09 -19.08 -8.88
C PRO A 174 7.58 -18.86 -8.77
N ARG A 175 6.83 -19.36 -9.75
CA ARG A 175 5.36 -19.29 -9.81
C ARG A 175 4.76 -17.88 -9.89
N ARG A 176 5.57 -16.82 -10.02
CA ARG A 176 5.14 -15.40 -10.05
C ARG A 176 5.10 -14.74 -11.43
N ASN A 177 5.27 -15.51 -12.51
CA ASN A 177 5.50 -14.98 -13.86
C ASN A 177 4.35 -15.25 -14.84
N THR A 178 3.26 -15.88 -14.38
CA THR A 178 2.08 -16.14 -15.20
C THR A 178 1.01 -15.09 -14.93
N GLN A 179 0.37 -14.58 -15.98
CA GLN A 179 -0.70 -13.59 -15.89
C GLN A 179 -2.10 -14.24 -15.86
N LYS A 180 -2.16 -15.58 -15.82
CA LYS A 180 -3.43 -16.32 -15.70
C LYS A 180 -4.02 -16.16 -14.30
N TRP A 181 -5.29 -15.76 -14.23
CA TRP A 181 -5.96 -15.47 -12.96
C TRP A 181 -6.19 -16.73 -12.11
N GLU A 182 -6.29 -17.91 -12.74
CA GLU A 182 -6.45 -19.21 -12.06
C GLU A 182 -5.13 -19.77 -11.48
N SER A 183 -4.02 -19.08 -11.69
CA SER A 183 -2.73 -19.53 -11.15
C SER A 183 -2.68 -19.37 -9.63
N GLU A 184 -1.79 -20.13 -8.98
CA GLU A 184 -1.58 -20.11 -7.52
C GLU A 184 -1.44 -18.68 -6.94
N TYR A 185 -0.78 -17.79 -7.69
CA TYR A 185 -0.55 -16.40 -7.30
C TYR A 185 -1.37 -15.40 -8.13
N GLY A 186 -2.45 -15.85 -8.80
CA GLY A 186 -3.30 -15.00 -9.65
C GLY A 186 -4.00 -13.87 -8.88
N ASN A 187 -4.15 -14.02 -7.55
CA ASN A 187 -4.67 -12.98 -6.66
C ASN A 187 -3.58 -12.22 -5.89
N TYR A 188 -2.32 -12.27 -6.34
CA TYR A 188 -1.19 -11.52 -5.77
C TYR A 188 -0.60 -10.56 -6.82
N PRO A 189 -0.01 -9.42 -6.40
CA PRO A 189 0.67 -8.53 -7.33
C PRO A 189 1.92 -9.19 -7.98
N ASP A 190 2.36 -8.66 -9.12
CA ASP A 190 3.67 -9.03 -9.69
C ASP A 190 4.80 -8.67 -8.71
N ILE A 191 5.84 -9.50 -8.56
CA ILE A 191 7.03 -9.18 -7.74
C ILE A 191 8.33 -9.13 -8.53
N ASN A 192 8.48 -9.91 -9.61
CA ASN A 192 9.68 -9.90 -10.45
C ASN A 192 9.70 -8.65 -11.36
N PHE A 193 10.88 -8.08 -11.61
CA PHE A 193 11.01 -6.74 -12.20
C PHE A 193 10.99 -6.73 -13.73
N ASN A 194 10.78 -7.89 -14.38
CA ASN A 194 10.82 -8.06 -15.83
C ASN A 194 9.95 -7.06 -16.61
N ARG A 195 8.77 -6.68 -16.08
CA ARG A 195 7.88 -5.71 -16.74
C ARG A 195 8.41 -4.26 -16.66
N LEU A 196 9.17 -3.94 -15.61
CA LEU A 196 9.81 -2.63 -15.47
C LEU A 196 10.96 -2.50 -16.46
N PHE A 197 11.75 -3.57 -16.61
CA PHE A 197 12.85 -3.64 -17.58
C PHE A 197 12.39 -3.56 -19.04
N ALA A 198 11.14 -3.93 -19.33
CA ALA A 198 10.61 -3.92 -20.69
C ALA A 198 10.31 -2.52 -21.25
N SER A 199 10.08 -1.53 -20.39
CA SER A 199 9.58 -0.20 -20.81
C SER A 199 10.70 0.84 -20.86
N ASN A 200 10.85 1.50 -22.02
CA ASN A 200 11.77 2.61 -22.22
C ASN A 200 11.13 3.99 -21.99
N GLN A 201 9.94 4.05 -21.38
CA GLN A 201 9.32 5.33 -21.02
C GLN A 201 10.15 6.00 -19.93
N GLN A 202 10.34 7.33 -20.01
CA GLN A 202 11.20 8.08 -19.06
C GLN A 202 10.91 7.72 -17.60
N ARG A 203 9.63 7.77 -17.20
CA ARG A 203 9.20 7.39 -15.84
C ARG A 203 9.66 6.01 -15.39
N CYS A 204 9.74 5.02 -16.29
CA CYS A 204 10.22 3.67 -15.97
C CYS A 204 11.73 3.66 -15.75
N LEU A 205 12.48 4.40 -16.57
CA LEU A 205 13.93 4.57 -16.41
C LEU A 205 14.26 5.25 -15.07
N GLU A 206 13.52 6.32 -14.74
CA GLU A 206 13.67 7.04 -13.47
C GLU A 206 13.31 6.17 -12.25
N LYS A 207 12.30 5.30 -12.36
CA LYS A 207 12.01 4.29 -11.32
C LYS A 207 13.17 3.31 -11.13
N ILE A 208 13.80 2.84 -12.21
CA ILE A 208 14.98 1.97 -12.11
C ILE A 208 16.12 2.72 -11.43
N LYS A 209 16.35 4.01 -11.71
CA LYS A 209 17.35 4.83 -11.00
C LYS A 209 17.10 4.87 -9.49
N CYS A 210 15.86 5.08 -9.04
CA CYS A 210 15.51 5.01 -7.61
C CYS A 210 15.86 3.65 -6.97
N ILE A 211 15.55 2.56 -7.68
CA ILE A 211 15.84 1.19 -7.21
C ILE A 211 17.35 0.92 -7.16
N CYS A 212 18.10 1.31 -8.19
CA CYS A 212 19.55 1.21 -8.20
C CYS A 212 20.17 2.05 -7.07
N HIS A 213 19.63 3.25 -6.83
CA HIS A 213 20.04 4.10 -5.72
C HIS A 213 19.82 3.43 -4.36
N TYR A 214 18.67 2.80 -4.14
CA TYR A 214 18.41 1.99 -2.94
C TYR A 214 19.44 0.87 -2.77
N PHE A 215 19.70 0.07 -3.81
CA PHE A 215 20.71 -0.98 -3.73
C PHE A 215 22.11 -0.42 -3.45
N LYS A 216 22.49 0.71 -4.05
CA LYS A 216 23.75 1.39 -3.77
C LYS A 216 23.88 1.77 -2.29
N ARG A 217 22.82 2.32 -1.70
CA ARG A 217 22.75 2.67 -0.27
C ARG A 217 22.87 1.45 0.64
N VAL A 218 22.02 0.45 0.47
CA VAL A 218 21.96 -0.71 1.40
C VAL A 218 23.16 -1.65 1.26
N THR A 219 23.78 -1.74 0.09
CA THR A 219 25.02 -2.52 -0.09
C THR A 219 26.28 -1.73 0.29
N GLY A 220 26.22 -0.40 0.35
CA GLY A 220 27.29 0.44 0.87
C GLY A 220 27.31 0.49 2.41
N LYS A 221 26.14 0.66 3.03
CA LYS A 221 25.95 0.61 4.48
C LYS A 221 24.60 -0.01 4.80
N MET A 222 24.61 -1.27 5.22
CA MET A 222 23.39 -2.01 5.51
C MET A 222 22.61 -1.35 6.67
N PRO A 223 21.34 -0.96 6.46
CA PRO A 223 20.52 -0.42 7.53
C PRO A 223 20.19 -1.49 8.58
N GLN A 224 20.20 -1.08 9.85
CA GLN A 224 20.03 -1.95 11.02
C GLN A 224 18.59 -2.00 11.56
N GLY A 225 17.65 -1.36 10.87
CA GLY A 225 16.27 -1.32 11.30
C GLY A 225 15.42 -2.47 10.80
N VAL A 226 14.12 -2.31 11.03
CA VAL A 226 13.10 -3.30 10.68
C VAL A 226 11.87 -2.61 10.09
N VAL A 227 11.09 -3.35 9.30
CA VAL A 227 9.82 -2.91 8.74
C VAL A 227 8.74 -3.93 9.08
N THR A 228 7.56 -3.47 9.44
CA THR A 228 6.39 -4.30 9.74
C THR A 228 5.29 -4.07 8.72
N TYR A 229 4.74 -5.16 8.19
CA TYR A 229 3.62 -5.19 7.28
C TYR A 229 2.46 -5.86 8.00
N SER A 230 1.36 -5.16 8.18
CA SER A 230 0.20 -5.64 8.94
C SER A 230 -1.04 -5.59 8.06
N ARG A 231 -1.55 -6.75 7.67
CA ARG A 231 -2.85 -6.84 7.00
C ARG A 231 -3.91 -6.73 8.07
N ARG A 232 -4.81 -5.77 7.87
CA ARG A 232 -5.97 -5.57 8.72
C ARG A 232 -7.22 -5.97 7.97
N TYR A 233 -8.07 -6.74 8.65
CA TYR A 233 -9.40 -7.14 8.22
C TYR A 233 -10.39 -6.80 9.33
N VAL A 234 -11.45 -6.06 8.98
CA VAL A 234 -12.62 -5.89 9.85
C VAL A 234 -13.75 -6.74 9.30
N ASP A 235 -14.28 -7.62 10.15
CA ASP A 235 -15.47 -8.39 9.83
C ASP A 235 -16.63 -7.44 9.47
N PRO A 236 -17.32 -7.62 8.33
CA PRO A 236 -18.41 -6.75 7.92
C PRO A 236 -19.45 -6.47 9.01
N ARG A 237 -19.63 -7.42 9.94
CA ARG A 237 -20.57 -7.33 11.05
C ARG A 237 -20.16 -6.35 12.15
N LEU A 238 -18.89 -5.95 12.15
CA LEU A 238 -18.29 -5.01 13.09
C LEU A 238 -18.07 -3.62 12.47
N LEU A 239 -18.47 -3.42 11.22
CA LEU A 239 -18.40 -2.12 10.56
C LEU A 239 -19.45 -1.18 11.17
N PRO A 240 -19.15 0.13 11.19
CA PRO A 240 -20.06 1.11 11.78
C PRO A 240 -21.34 1.28 10.95
N ARG A 241 -22.43 1.57 11.66
CA ARG A 241 -23.67 2.08 11.09
C ARG A 241 -23.56 3.59 10.90
N TRP A 242 -23.22 4.02 9.68
CA TRP A 242 -23.04 5.43 9.34
C TRP A 242 -24.33 6.25 9.52
N ASP A 243 -25.47 5.58 9.38
CA ASP A 243 -26.82 6.09 9.61
C ASP A 243 -27.24 6.17 11.08
N GLU A 244 -26.43 5.69 12.01
CA GLU A 244 -26.68 5.76 13.46
C GLU A 244 -25.62 6.58 14.20
N SER A 245 -24.50 6.93 13.54
CA SER A 245 -23.36 7.60 14.16
C SER A 245 -23.69 9.04 14.62
N GLN A 246 -23.62 9.24 15.93
CA GLN A 246 -23.78 10.56 16.58
C GLN A 246 -22.46 11.33 16.74
N ALA A 247 -21.36 10.87 16.11
CA ALA A 247 -20.08 11.59 16.17
C ALA A 247 -20.22 12.99 15.53
N LEU A 248 -19.68 14.01 16.18
CA LEU A 248 -19.80 15.41 15.77
C LEU A 248 -18.53 15.88 15.08
N PHE A 249 -18.66 16.66 14.00
CA PHE A 249 -17.49 17.20 13.30
C PHE A 249 -16.66 18.20 14.14
N GLU A 250 -17.21 18.73 15.25
CA GLU A 250 -16.47 19.55 16.21
C GLU A 250 -15.43 18.75 17.03
N ASP A 251 -15.51 17.42 17.03
CA ASP A 251 -14.61 16.53 17.78
C ASP A 251 -13.21 16.38 17.15
N ILE A 252 -13.00 16.92 15.94
CA ILE A 252 -11.74 16.80 15.19
C ILE A 252 -11.33 18.13 14.56
N GLN A 253 -10.07 18.21 14.12
CA GLN A 253 -9.55 19.29 13.29
C GLN A 253 -9.27 18.81 11.86
N VAL A 254 -9.57 19.65 10.88
CA VAL A 254 -9.21 19.44 9.47
C VAL A 254 -8.33 20.60 9.03
N ALA A 255 -7.14 20.28 8.55
CA ALA A 255 -6.16 21.23 8.03
C ALA A 255 -5.95 20.98 6.54
N VAL A 256 -6.52 21.83 5.68
CA VAL A 256 -6.37 21.71 4.23
C VAL A 256 -5.15 22.49 3.74
N ARG A 257 -4.39 21.91 2.81
CA ARG A 257 -3.15 22.46 2.24
C ARG A 257 -3.22 22.40 0.72
N ILE A 258 -2.82 23.48 0.06
CA ILE A 258 -2.72 23.53 -1.41
C ILE A 258 -1.47 22.77 -1.86
N ASP A 259 -0.39 22.99 -1.13
CA ASP A 259 0.98 22.60 -1.39
C ASP A 259 1.51 21.63 -0.32
N GLY A 260 2.67 21.04 -0.60
CA GLY A 260 3.27 19.96 0.18
C GLY A 260 2.78 18.56 -0.23
N THR A 261 3.40 17.54 0.34
CA THR A 261 3.07 16.15 0.02
C THR A 261 2.78 15.30 1.26
N ILE A 262 2.14 14.14 1.03
CA ILE A 262 1.78 13.21 2.10
C ILE A 262 3.03 12.64 2.76
N GLU A 263 4.08 12.35 1.99
CA GLU A 263 5.34 11.80 2.50
C GLU A 263 6.11 12.77 3.42
N GLU A 264 5.96 14.07 3.22
CA GLU A 264 6.55 15.12 4.07
C GLU A 264 5.85 15.23 5.44
N SER A 265 4.63 14.69 5.56
CA SER A 265 3.84 14.68 6.80
C SER A 265 4.33 13.62 7.77
N ARG A 266 5.58 13.74 8.22
CA ARG A 266 6.22 12.77 9.14
C ARG A 266 5.41 12.65 10.44
N GLY A 267 5.46 11.49 11.08
CA GLY A 267 4.74 11.22 12.33
C GLY A 267 3.22 11.09 12.21
N LEU A 268 2.62 11.39 11.05
CA LEU A 268 1.22 11.16 10.76
C LEU A 268 0.97 9.78 10.13
N LEU A 269 -0.29 9.34 10.11
CA LEU A 269 -0.71 8.19 9.32
C LEU A 269 -0.82 8.63 7.86
N GLN A 270 0.14 8.23 7.04
CA GLN A 270 0.25 8.63 5.65
C GLN A 270 -0.57 7.68 4.76
N VAL A 271 -1.51 8.22 4.00
CA VAL A 271 -2.36 7.42 3.13
C VAL A 271 -1.67 7.16 1.80
N ASP A 272 -1.58 5.88 1.45
CA ASP A 272 -1.24 5.40 0.12
C ASP A 272 -2.53 5.17 -0.68
N PHE A 273 -2.67 5.86 -1.81
CA PHE A 273 -3.84 5.79 -2.70
C PHE A 273 -3.75 4.54 -3.57
N ALA A 274 -3.89 3.41 -2.90
CA ALA A 274 -3.46 2.14 -3.42
C ALA A 274 -4.34 1.59 -4.56
N ASN A 275 -3.77 0.67 -5.32
CA ASN A 275 -4.54 -0.35 -6.02
C ASN A 275 -4.83 -1.51 -5.04
N LYS A 276 -5.94 -2.24 -5.26
CA LYS A 276 -6.22 -3.47 -4.46
C LYS A 276 -5.06 -4.47 -4.53
N PHE A 277 -4.34 -4.50 -5.65
CA PHE A 277 -3.04 -5.14 -5.76
C PHE A 277 -1.95 -4.13 -5.37
N ILE A 278 -1.51 -4.20 -4.12
CA ILE A 278 -0.55 -3.28 -3.50
C ILE A 278 0.61 -2.92 -4.42
N GLY A 279 0.97 -1.62 -4.47
CA GLY A 279 2.00 -1.05 -5.32
C GLY A 279 1.56 -0.87 -6.79
N GLY A 280 0.30 -1.19 -7.13
CA GLY A 280 -0.28 -0.96 -8.43
C GLY A 280 0.62 -1.35 -9.60
N GLY A 281 0.88 -0.39 -10.49
CA GLY A 281 1.70 -0.53 -11.67
C GLY A 281 3.19 -0.22 -11.45
N VAL A 282 3.71 -0.27 -10.22
CA VAL A 282 5.09 0.18 -9.90
C VAL A 282 6.16 -0.58 -10.68
N LEU A 283 5.98 -1.88 -10.86
CA LEU A 283 6.86 -2.74 -11.67
C LEU A 283 6.49 -2.74 -13.16
N ALA A 284 5.69 -1.80 -13.63
CA ALA A 284 5.30 -1.63 -15.02
C ALA A 284 5.30 -0.12 -15.38
N THR A 285 4.23 0.41 -15.97
CA THR A 285 4.15 1.80 -16.42
C THR A 285 3.47 2.76 -15.43
N GLY A 286 2.92 2.26 -14.32
CA GLY A 286 2.32 3.09 -13.28
C GLY A 286 3.36 4.02 -12.64
N CYS A 287 2.98 5.27 -12.39
CA CYS A 287 3.87 6.29 -11.82
C CYS A 287 3.07 7.45 -11.21
N VAL A 288 1.98 7.14 -10.51
CA VAL A 288 1.21 8.12 -9.75
C VAL A 288 1.59 8.03 -8.26
N GLN A 289 0.76 8.52 -7.34
CA GLN A 289 1.10 8.63 -5.93
C GLN A 289 1.61 7.32 -5.29
N GLU A 290 0.91 6.19 -5.49
CA GLU A 290 1.32 4.88 -4.94
C GLU A 290 2.69 4.45 -5.51
N GLU A 291 2.84 4.42 -6.83
CA GLU A 291 4.09 3.93 -7.44
C GLU A 291 5.29 4.82 -7.13
N ILE A 292 5.09 6.14 -7.09
CA ILE A 292 6.14 7.09 -6.69
C ILE A 292 6.57 6.79 -5.25
N ARG A 293 5.62 6.61 -4.33
CA ARG A 293 5.96 6.30 -2.93
C ARG A 293 6.73 5.00 -2.81
N PHE A 294 6.36 3.98 -3.58
CA PHE A 294 7.02 2.68 -3.57
C PHE A 294 8.43 2.70 -4.16
N VAL A 295 8.77 3.61 -5.08
CA VAL A 295 10.16 3.70 -5.60
C VAL A 295 11.07 4.62 -4.79
N ILE A 296 10.53 5.64 -4.10
CA ILE A 296 11.34 6.44 -3.18
C ILE A 296 11.54 5.74 -1.83
N CYS A 297 10.63 4.83 -1.47
CA CYS A 297 10.73 3.91 -0.33
C CYS A 297 10.70 2.43 -0.79
N PRO A 298 11.75 1.89 -1.46
CA PRO A 298 11.71 0.56 -2.10
C PRO A 298 11.37 -0.61 -1.19
N GLU A 299 11.53 -0.48 0.12
CA GLU A 299 11.13 -1.51 1.08
C GLU A 299 9.64 -1.85 0.95
N LEU A 300 8.79 -0.89 0.59
CA LEU A 300 7.35 -1.09 0.33
C LEU A 300 7.07 -2.07 -0.82
N LEU A 301 7.97 -2.16 -1.82
CA LEU A 301 7.84 -3.11 -2.94
C LEU A 301 7.74 -4.55 -2.45
N LEU A 302 8.34 -4.86 -1.29
CA LEU A 302 8.31 -6.21 -0.76
C LEU A 302 6.90 -6.66 -0.36
N ALA A 303 5.99 -5.75 0.01
CA ALA A 303 4.61 -6.09 0.33
C ALA A 303 3.93 -6.91 -0.78
N ARG A 304 4.32 -6.68 -2.04
CA ARG A 304 3.84 -7.39 -3.25
C ARG A 304 4.17 -8.88 -3.25
N LEU A 305 5.23 -9.28 -2.53
CA LEU A 305 5.66 -10.67 -2.48
C LEU A 305 4.66 -11.55 -1.71
N PHE A 306 4.05 -11.02 -0.65
CA PHE A 306 3.26 -11.82 0.29
C PHE A 306 1.88 -11.26 0.61
N THR A 307 1.47 -10.12 0.06
CA THR A 307 0.14 -9.56 0.32
C THR A 307 -0.82 -9.91 -0.80
N GLU A 308 -1.87 -10.68 -0.46
CA GLU A 308 -2.98 -10.95 -1.39
C GLU A 308 -3.74 -9.66 -1.70
N ALA A 309 -4.45 -9.59 -2.84
CA ALA A 309 -5.28 -8.44 -3.17
C ALA A 309 -6.18 -8.03 -1.99
N LEU A 310 -6.27 -6.73 -1.69
CA LEU A 310 -7.15 -6.23 -0.63
C LEU A 310 -8.62 -6.39 -1.03
N ASP A 311 -9.43 -6.94 -0.13
CA ASP A 311 -10.88 -6.94 -0.23
C ASP A 311 -11.48 -5.68 0.44
N ARG A 312 -12.79 -5.48 0.30
CA ARG A 312 -13.52 -4.24 0.63
C ARG A 312 -13.35 -3.78 2.08
N THR A 313 -13.09 -4.68 3.01
CA THR A 313 -12.98 -4.40 4.46
C THR A 313 -11.56 -4.64 4.98
N GLU A 314 -10.58 -4.51 4.09
CA GLU A 314 -9.18 -4.74 4.40
C GLU A 314 -8.30 -3.53 4.10
N ALA A 315 -7.19 -3.40 4.82
CA ALA A 315 -6.13 -2.43 4.57
C ALA A 315 -4.76 -3.06 4.87
N LEU A 316 -3.70 -2.47 4.33
CA LEU A 316 -2.34 -2.86 4.68
C LEU A 316 -1.60 -1.70 5.34
N HIS A 317 -1.16 -1.89 6.58
CA HIS A 317 -0.29 -0.95 7.27
C HIS A 317 1.18 -1.35 7.08
N MET A 318 2.01 -0.39 6.69
CA MET A 318 3.45 -0.56 6.49
C MET A 318 4.18 0.42 7.40
N ILE A 319 4.96 -0.12 8.33
CA ILE A 319 5.55 0.62 9.45
C ILE A 319 7.05 0.47 9.43
N GLY A 320 7.78 1.58 9.34
CA GLY A 320 9.24 1.58 9.43
C GLY A 320 10.01 1.72 8.14
N ALA A 321 9.32 1.86 7.00
CA ALA A 321 9.97 2.04 5.71
C ALA A 321 10.78 3.34 5.67
N GLU A 322 12.00 3.24 5.11
CA GLU A 322 12.90 4.37 4.89
C GLU A 322 12.70 4.98 3.50
N GLN A 323 12.74 6.31 3.41
CA GLN A 323 12.89 6.98 2.13
C GLN A 323 14.38 7.05 1.75
N PHE A 324 14.68 6.65 0.53
CA PHE A 324 16.04 6.62 -0.01
C PHE A 324 16.26 7.64 -1.10
N SER A 325 15.22 8.08 -1.80
CA SER A 325 15.39 8.95 -2.97
C SER A 325 14.58 10.24 -2.86
N GLU A 326 15.18 11.32 -3.34
CA GLU A 326 14.48 12.55 -3.69
C GLU A 326 13.94 12.44 -5.11
N TYR A 327 12.85 13.14 -5.40
CA TYR A 327 12.22 13.14 -6.71
C TYR A 327 11.61 14.50 -7.04
N SER A 328 11.25 14.66 -8.31
CA SER A 328 10.42 15.76 -8.79
C SER A 328 9.46 15.28 -9.85
N GLY A 329 8.42 16.06 -10.14
CA GLY A 329 7.42 15.74 -11.15
C GLY A 329 6.49 14.60 -10.73
N TYR A 330 5.58 14.24 -11.63
CA TYR A 330 4.50 13.30 -11.37
C TYR A 330 4.08 12.61 -12.67
N SER A 331 3.72 11.32 -12.61
CA SER A 331 3.32 10.56 -13.81
C SER A 331 4.39 10.60 -14.91
N GLY A 332 4.09 11.22 -16.06
CA GLY A 332 5.00 11.32 -17.19
C GLY A 332 6.24 12.18 -16.92
N SER A 333 6.19 13.12 -15.97
CA SER A 333 7.30 14.03 -15.64
C SER A 333 8.13 13.58 -14.44
N PHE A 334 7.84 12.41 -13.86
CA PHE A 334 8.58 11.87 -12.72
C PHE A 334 10.08 11.75 -13.04
N GLN A 335 10.92 12.27 -12.14
CA GLN A 335 12.38 12.24 -12.23
C GLN A 335 13.00 11.96 -10.87
N TRP A 336 13.98 11.07 -10.83
CA TRP A 336 14.85 10.88 -9.67
C TRP A 336 15.78 12.09 -9.52
N LYS A 337 15.91 12.64 -8.31
CA LYS A 337 16.71 13.85 -8.04
C LYS A 337 18.00 13.59 -7.26
N GLY A 338 18.09 12.49 -6.54
CA GLY A 338 19.28 12.21 -5.75
C GLY A 338 19.01 11.37 -4.51
N ASP A 339 20.02 11.36 -3.65
CA ASP A 339 19.99 10.73 -2.34
C ASP A 339 19.06 11.48 -1.39
N TYR A 340 18.31 10.73 -0.58
CA TYR A 340 17.58 11.28 0.56
C TYR A 340 18.10 10.65 1.85
N VAL A 341 18.51 11.50 2.80
CA VAL A 341 18.90 11.08 4.14
C VAL A 341 17.70 11.22 5.06
N ASP A 342 16.94 10.13 5.22
CA ASP A 342 15.71 10.14 6.02
C ASP A 342 15.98 10.48 7.50
N PRO A 343 15.52 11.65 7.99
CA PRO A 343 15.76 12.08 9.36
C PRO A 343 14.74 11.48 10.34
N THR A 344 13.78 10.68 9.86
CA THR A 344 12.71 10.12 10.71
C THR A 344 13.31 9.21 11.78
N PRO A 345 13.07 9.50 13.08
CA PRO A 345 13.63 8.72 14.17
C PRO A 345 13.06 7.30 14.19
N ARG A 346 13.73 6.40 14.92
CA ARG A 346 13.24 5.03 15.12
C ARG A 346 12.44 4.90 16.42
N ASP A 347 11.50 3.96 16.45
CA ASP A 347 10.86 3.51 17.68
C ASP A 347 11.74 2.49 18.43
N GLU A 348 11.26 2.04 19.59
CA GLU A 348 11.98 1.10 20.46
C GLU A 348 12.20 -0.29 19.81
N SER A 349 11.44 -0.61 18.76
CA SER A 349 11.59 -1.85 17.99
C SER A 349 12.47 -1.68 16.75
N GLY A 350 13.09 -0.51 16.56
CA GLY A 350 13.98 -0.24 15.43
C GLY A 350 13.28 0.10 14.11
N ARG A 351 11.96 0.29 14.11
CA ARG A 351 11.21 0.78 12.93
C ARG A 351 11.37 2.28 12.84
N ARG A 352 11.54 2.86 11.64
CA ARG A 352 11.34 4.31 11.50
C ARG A 352 9.91 4.67 11.91
N LYS A 353 9.72 5.83 12.54
CA LYS A 353 8.41 6.38 12.93
C LYS A 353 7.65 6.93 11.71
N CYS A 354 7.56 6.09 10.69
CA CYS A 354 6.89 6.28 9.42
C CYS A 354 5.77 5.23 9.34
N LEU A 355 4.52 5.70 9.27
CA LEU A 355 3.34 4.86 9.28
C LEU A 355 2.54 5.13 8.00
N ILE A 356 2.51 4.14 7.12
CA ILE A 356 1.80 4.21 5.83
C ILE A 356 0.63 3.24 5.87
N VAL A 357 -0.52 3.63 5.32
CA VAL A 357 -1.66 2.74 5.12
C VAL A 357 -2.11 2.74 3.66
N ALA A 358 -2.12 1.56 3.06
CA ALA A 358 -2.64 1.33 1.73
C ALA A 358 -4.14 1.02 1.81
N ILE A 359 -4.94 1.89 1.18
CA ILE A 359 -6.38 1.70 0.97
C ILE A 359 -6.73 1.96 -0.49
N ASP A 360 -7.40 1.00 -1.12
CA ASP A 360 -7.78 1.11 -2.53
C ASP A 360 -9.17 1.72 -2.71
N ALA A 361 -9.29 2.78 -3.51
CA ALA A 361 -10.57 3.36 -3.90
C ALA A 361 -11.23 2.55 -5.03
N LEU A 362 -12.53 2.72 -5.24
CA LEU A 362 -13.19 2.20 -6.44
C LEU A 362 -12.81 3.05 -7.66
N GLN A 363 -12.68 2.39 -8.81
CA GLN A 363 -12.58 3.05 -10.11
C GLN A 363 -13.96 3.22 -10.72
N PHE A 364 -14.28 4.44 -11.18
CA PHE A 364 -15.58 4.77 -11.75
C PHE A 364 -15.47 5.11 -13.24
N ALA A 365 -16.20 4.38 -14.09
CA ALA A 365 -16.34 4.75 -15.50
C ALA A 365 -17.17 6.03 -15.67
N GLU A 366 -18.21 6.18 -14.86
CA GLU A 366 -19.04 7.38 -14.81
C GLU A 366 -19.02 7.95 -13.40
N GLU A 367 -18.62 9.21 -13.28
CA GLU A 367 -18.47 9.91 -12.00
C GLU A 367 -19.76 9.86 -11.17
N ALA A 368 -20.93 9.99 -11.80
CA ALA A 368 -22.23 9.99 -11.10
C ALA A 368 -22.52 8.70 -10.32
N HIS A 369 -21.95 7.55 -10.73
CA HIS A 369 -22.21 6.27 -10.05
C HIS A 369 -21.68 6.24 -8.62
N GLN A 370 -20.62 6.99 -8.30
CA GLN A 370 -20.01 6.95 -6.97
C GLN A 370 -20.96 7.41 -5.86
N TYR A 371 -21.99 8.19 -6.20
CA TYR A 371 -23.02 8.66 -5.28
C TYR A 371 -24.03 7.57 -4.88
N GLN A 372 -23.98 6.38 -5.46
CA GLN A 372 -24.83 5.27 -5.01
C GLN A 372 -24.47 4.88 -3.57
N ALA A 373 -25.48 4.77 -2.69
CA ALA A 373 -25.28 4.49 -1.27
C ALA A 373 -24.35 3.29 -1.00
N LYS A 374 -24.54 2.17 -1.72
CA LYS A 374 -23.67 0.98 -1.60
C LYS A 374 -22.19 1.25 -1.91
N LEU A 375 -21.90 2.17 -2.83
CA LEU A 375 -20.54 2.52 -3.23
C LEU A 375 -19.94 3.52 -2.25
N MET A 376 -20.72 4.50 -1.77
CA MET A 376 -20.27 5.38 -0.68
C MET A 376 -19.98 4.62 0.62
N ILE A 377 -20.83 3.65 1.01
CA ILE A 377 -20.59 2.78 2.17
C ILE A 377 -19.29 1.99 1.99
N ARG A 378 -19.03 1.46 0.78
CA ARG A 378 -17.78 0.75 0.49
C ARG A 378 -16.57 1.65 0.74
N GLU A 379 -16.57 2.87 0.23
CA GLU A 379 -15.44 3.81 0.41
C GLU A 379 -15.28 4.23 1.87
N LEU A 380 -16.38 4.52 2.57
CA LEU A 380 -16.39 4.81 4.01
C LEU A 380 -15.78 3.65 4.82
N ASN A 381 -16.21 2.42 4.56
CA ASN A 381 -15.75 1.24 5.27
C ASN A 381 -14.27 0.94 4.99
N LYS A 382 -13.83 1.12 3.74
CA LYS A 382 -12.42 0.96 3.35
C LYS A 382 -11.52 1.95 4.10
N ALA A 383 -11.87 3.24 4.07
CA ALA A 383 -11.14 4.25 4.81
C ALA A 383 -11.20 4.02 6.33
N TYR A 384 -12.36 3.60 6.86
CA TYR A 384 -12.52 3.24 8.27
C TYR A 384 -11.56 2.15 8.71
N VAL A 385 -11.45 1.05 7.95
CA VAL A 385 -10.50 -0.03 8.24
C VAL A 385 -9.06 0.50 8.28
N GLY A 386 -8.70 1.34 7.31
CA GLY A 386 -7.37 1.96 7.26
C GLY A 386 -7.07 2.90 8.44
N PHE A 387 -8.06 3.69 8.86
CA PHE A 387 -7.86 4.75 9.86
C PHE A 387 -8.14 4.29 11.29
N LEU A 388 -8.77 3.12 11.47
CA LEU A 388 -9.04 2.56 12.78
C LEU A 388 -7.75 2.52 13.62
N PRO A 389 -7.73 3.04 14.85
CA PRO A 389 -6.55 2.94 15.70
C PRO A 389 -6.16 1.48 15.95
N SER A 390 -4.85 1.19 16.05
CA SER A 390 -4.38 -0.18 16.31
C SER A 390 -4.72 -0.65 17.73
N GLU A 391 -4.77 0.27 18.70
CA GLU A 391 -5.11 -0.04 20.08
C GLU A 391 -6.09 1.00 20.65
N ARG A 392 -7.07 0.51 21.40
CA ARG A 392 -8.08 1.36 22.04
C ARG A 392 -7.48 2.11 23.23
N GLY A 393 -7.79 3.41 23.35
CA GLY A 393 -7.38 4.24 24.48
C GLY A 393 -5.92 4.66 24.45
N LYS A 394 -5.18 4.33 23.38
CA LYS A 394 -3.83 4.83 23.15
C LYS A 394 -3.85 6.15 22.38
N PRO A 395 -2.82 7.00 22.54
CA PRO A 395 -2.67 8.19 21.71
C PRO A 395 -2.65 7.86 20.22
N ILE A 396 -3.42 8.62 19.44
CA ILE A 396 -3.57 8.46 17.99
C ILE A 396 -2.99 9.67 17.27
N THR A 397 -2.38 9.43 16.11
CA THR A 397 -1.88 10.51 15.25
C THR A 397 -2.95 10.96 14.26
N ALA A 398 -2.80 12.14 13.66
CA ALA A 398 -3.65 12.61 12.57
C ALA A 398 -3.47 11.73 11.31
N VAL A 399 -4.38 11.86 10.35
CA VAL A 399 -4.26 11.28 9.00
C VAL A 399 -3.67 12.34 8.07
N ALA A 400 -2.66 11.99 7.27
CA ALA A 400 -2.21 12.79 6.13
C ALA A 400 -2.70 12.13 4.84
N SER A 401 -3.63 12.79 4.15
CA SER A 401 -4.30 12.27 2.95
C SER A 401 -4.57 13.38 1.93
N GLY A 402 -5.39 13.13 0.94
CA GLY A 402 -5.76 14.07 -0.11
C GLY A 402 -6.80 13.47 -1.04
N ASN A 403 -6.66 13.74 -2.34
CA ASN A 403 -7.57 13.35 -3.42
C ASN A 403 -7.58 11.83 -3.73
N TRP A 404 -7.83 11.00 -2.71
CA TRP A 404 -7.88 9.55 -2.76
C TRP A 404 -8.89 9.05 -3.79
N GLY A 405 -8.41 8.32 -4.81
CA GLY A 405 -9.24 7.78 -5.88
C GLY A 405 -9.76 8.80 -6.91
N CYS A 406 -9.30 10.06 -6.87
CA CYS A 406 -9.87 11.12 -7.73
C CYS A 406 -9.12 11.34 -9.05
N GLY A 407 -7.90 10.80 -9.18
CA GLY A 407 -7.12 10.89 -10.42
C GLY A 407 -7.51 9.79 -11.41
N ALA A 408 -6.63 8.80 -11.59
CA ALA A 408 -6.85 7.68 -12.53
C ALA A 408 -8.15 6.87 -12.27
N PHE A 409 -8.73 6.99 -11.07
CA PHE A 409 -9.93 6.26 -10.66
C PHE A 409 -11.23 7.08 -10.77
N ASN A 410 -11.13 8.35 -11.19
CA ASN A 410 -12.27 9.19 -11.57
C ASN A 410 -13.32 9.40 -10.45
N GLY A 411 -12.87 9.45 -9.19
CA GLY A 411 -13.68 9.88 -8.06
C GLY A 411 -13.80 11.40 -7.97
N ASP A 412 -14.89 11.88 -7.37
CA ASP A 412 -15.13 13.30 -7.10
C ASP A 412 -14.37 13.73 -5.82
N PRO A 413 -13.41 14.69 -5.90
CA PRO A 413 -12.68 15.19 -4.74
C PRO A 413 -13.57 15.76 -3.63
N LYS A 414 -14.69 16.40 -3.95
CA LYS A 414 -15.61 16.98 -2.95
C LYS A 414 -16.32 15.89 -2.16
N LEU A 415 -16.77 14.83 -2.83
CA LEU A 415 -17.33 13.66 -2.15
C LEU A 415 -16.25 12.94 -1.34
N LYS A 416 -15.11 12.61 -1.95
CA LYS A 416 -14.05 11.81 -1.32
C LYS A 416 -13.43 12.50 -0.11
N SER A 417 -13.27 13.82 -0.11
CA SER A 417 -12.86 14.59 1.08
C SER A 417 -13.88 14.48 2.19
N LEU A 418 -15.18 14.67 1.90
CA LEU A 418 -16.24 14.56 2.90
C LEU A 418 -16.33 13.15 3.51
N LEU A 419 -16.22 12.09 2.71
CA LEU A 419 -16.20 10.72 3.21
C LEU A 419 -15.00 10.47 4.15
N GLN A 420 -13.82 10.97 3.80
CA GLN A 420 -12.65 10.88 4.67
C GLN A 420 -12.82 11.67 5.98
N ILE A 421 -13.42 12.86 5.93
CA ILE A 421 -13.74 13.66 7.12
C ILE A 421 -14.74 12.93 8.02
N MET A 422 -15.77 12.30 7.47
CA MET A 422 -16.73 11.48 8.23
C MET A 422 -16.03 10.32 8.96
N VAL A 423 -15.11 9.64 8.29
CA VAL A 423 -14.35 8.54 8.88
C VAL A 423 -13.40 9.04 9.97
N CYS A 424 -12.70 10.14 9.72
CA CYS A 424 -11.83 10.80 10.71
C CYS A 424 -12.61 11.22 11.95
N THR A 425 -13.80 11.78 11.77
CA THR A 425 -14.72 12.16 12.85
C THR A 425 -15.11 10.95 13.69
N LEU A 426 -15.51 9.85 13.05
CA LEU A 426 -15.88 8.62 13.76
C LEU A 426 -14.69 7.97 14.49
N THR A 427 -13.51 8.01 13.88
CA THR A 427 -12.28 7.43 14.45
C THR A 427 -11.51 8.37 15.39
N ARG A 428 -12.04 9.60 15.60
CA ARG A 428 -11.46 10.68 16.41
C ARG A 428 -10.04 11.07 15.99
N ARG A 429 -9.77 11.05 14.69
CA ARG A 429 -8.49 11.46 14.12
C ARG A 429 -8.63 12.81 13.46
N ASP A 430 -7.68 13.71 13.71
CA ASP A 430 -7.52 14.90 12.89
C ASP A 430 -7.10 14.53 11.46
N LEU A 431 -7.36 15.41 10.50
CA LEU A 431 -7.04 15.21 9.09
C LEU A 431 -6.22 16.37 8.55
N VAL A 432 -5.07 16.07 7.95
CA VAL A 432 -4.32 16.96 7.07
C VAL A 432 -4.63 16.54 5.63
N TYR A 433 -5.26 17.42 4.86
CA TYR A 433 -5.74 17.14 3.51
C TYR A 433 -4.96 17.97 2.48
N PHE A 434 -4.26 17.30 1.56
CA PHE A 434 -3.52 17.93 0.47
C PHE A 434 -4.37 17.96 -0.80
N THR A 435 -4.59 19.15 -1.37
CA THR A 435 -5.35 19.35 -2.62
C THR A 435 -4.48 19.37 -3.88
N PHE A 436 -3.15 19.33 -3.71
CA PHE A 436 -2.16 19.21 -4.79
C PHE A 436 -2.27 20.31 -5.86
N GLY A 437 -2.30 21.57 -5.42
CA GLY A 437 -2.36 22.75 -6.28
C GLY A 437 -3.76 23.33 -6.47
N ASP A 438 -4.81 22.61 -6.04
CA ASP A 438 -6.19 23.08 -6.19
C ASP A 438 -6.62 23.99 -5.02
N GLY A 439 -6.50 25.30 -5.24
CA GLY A 439 -6.92 26.32 -4.28
C GLY A 439 -8.44 26.44 -4.14
N ALA A 440 -9.21 26.12 -5.18
CA ALA A 440 -10.67 26.19 -5.13
C ALA A 440 -11.22 25.07 -4.26
N LEU A 441 -10.74 23.83 -4.47
CA LEU A 441 -11.08 22.69 -3.63
C LEU A 441 -10.69 22.93 -2.17
N LYS A 442 -9.56 23.60 -1.91
CA LYS A 442 -9.18 23.96 -0.54
C LYS A 442 -10.25 24.84 0.10
N SER A 443 -10.63 25.94 -0.56
CA SER A 443 -11.65 26.86 -0.03
C SER A 443 -12.99 26.14 0.18
N ASP A 444 -13.40 25.31 -0.78
CA ASP A 444 -14.62 24.51 -0.68
C ASP A 444 -14.63 23.59 0.56
N ILE A 445 -13.52 22.88 0.83
CA ILE A 445 -13.42 21.97 1.98
C ILE A 445 -13.38 22.75 3.30
N ASP A 446 -12.61 23.85 3.37
CA ASP A 446 -12.50 24.67 4.57
C ASP A 446 -13.86 25.29 4.95
N GLU A 447 -14.56 25.89 3.98
CA GLU A 447 -15.88 26.48 4.18
C GLU A 447 -16.90 25.43 4.61
N LEU A 448 -16.90 24.26 3.97
CA LEU A 448 -17.84 23.19 4.33
C LEU A 448 -17.54 22.72 5.75
N PHE A 449 -16.28 22.43 6.09
CA PHE A 449 -15.94 21.91 7.40
C PHE A 449 -16.28 22.89 8.52
N ALA A 450 -15.99 24.19 8.34
CA ALA A 450 -16.39 25.23 9.28
C ALA A 450 -17.92 25.26 9.47
N PHE A 451 -18.69 25.15 8.39
CA PHE A 451 -20.15 25.07 8.46
C PHE A 451 -20.65 23.82 9.18
N LEU A 452 -20.04 22.65 8.97
CA LEU A 452 -20.39 21.41 9.67
C LEU A 452 -20.19 21.54 11.19
N GLN A 453 -19.11 22.21 11.60
CA GLN A 453 -18.81 22.49 13.01
C GLN A 453 -19.77 23.52 13.62
N GLU A 454 -19.97 24.66 12.96
CA GLU A 454 -20.88 25.72 13.43
C GLU A 454 -22.30 25.20 13.67
N ARG A 455 -22.78 24.35 12.76
CA ARG A 455 -24.12 23.75 12.83
C ARG A 455 -24.19 22.50 13.70
N LYS A 456 -23.08 22.07 14.32
CA LYS A 456 -22.99 20.89 15.19
C LYS A 456 -23.58 19.64 14.54
N LEU A 457 -23.26 19.42 13.26
CA LEU A 457 -23.83 18.30 12.52
C LEU A 457 -23.17 16.98 12.93
N THR A 458 -23.96 15.91 12.89
CA THR A 458 -23.48 14.55 13.13
C THR A 458 -23.13 13.86 11.81
N VAL A 459 -22.28 12.82 11.90
CA VAL A 459 -22.02 11.91 10.78
C VAL A 459 -23.33 11.33 10.21
N GLN A 460 -24.29 10.95 11.06
CA GLN A 460 -25.63 10.52 10.64
C GLN A 460 -26.34 11.57 9.77
N ALA A 461 -26.36 12.84 10.19
CA ALA A 461 -27.06 13.90 9.45
C ALA A 461 -26.47 14.11 8.04
N ILE A 462 -25.14 14.03 7.92
CA ILE A 462 -24.46 14.13 6.62
C ILE A 462 -24.67 12.87 5.78
N TRP A 463 -24.61 11.68 6.38
CA TRP A 463 -24.91 10.44 5.66
C TRP A 463 -26.31 10.45 5.03
N ARG A 464 -27.34 10.85 5.79
CA ARG A 464 -28.71 10.99 5.26
C ARG A 464 -28.77 11.99 4.10
N SER A 465 -28.03 13.08 4.20
CA SER A 465 -27.97 14.12 3.16
C SER A 465 -27.30 13.62 1.88
N LEU A 466 -26.22 12.82 1.99
CA LEU A 466 -25.58 12.15 0.85
C LEU A 466 -26.55 11.20 0.14
N CYS A 467 -27.30 10.40 0.90
CA CYS A 467 -28.30 9.48 0.35
C CYS A 467 -29.44 10.22 -0.36
N GLU A 468 -29.90 11.36 0.17
CA GLU A 468 -30.91 12.18 -0.50
C GLU A 468 -30.39 12.84 -1.77
N PHE A 469 -29.15 13.37 -1.74
CA PHE A 469 -28.52 13.97 -2.91
C PHE A 469 -28.42 12.96 -4.05
N SER A 470 -27.99 11.74 -3.75
CA SER A 470 -27.94 10.62 -4.70
C SER A 470 -29.27 10.35 -5.41
N ARG A 471 -30.39 10.39 -4.67
CA ARG A 471 -31.73 10.07 -5.20
C ARG A 471 -32.32 11.19 -6.05
N LYS A 472 -32.15 12.44 -5.61
CA LYS A 472 -32.89 13.57 -6.16
C LYS A 472 -32.36 14.01 -7.54
N LYS A 473 -31.18 13.56 -7.98
CA LYS A 473 -30.53 13.94 -9.25
C LYS A 473 -30.70 15.44 -9.55
N LEU A 474 -30.54 16.30 -8.54
CA LEU A 474 -30.98 17.69 -8.62
C LEU A 474 -30.16 18.42 -9.69
N PRO A 475 -30.77 18.85 -10.81
CA PRO A 475 -30.03 19.56 -11.84
C PRO A 475 -29.49 20.88 -11.28
N GLY A 476 -28.19 21.12 -11.43
CA GLY A 476 -27.57 22.41 -11.12
C GLY A 476 -27.09 22.64 -9.68
N TYR A 477 -27.08 21.61 -8.81
CA TYR A 477 -26.48 21.71 -7.47
C TYR A 477 -25.25 20.84 -7.33
N SER A 478 -24.15 21.41 -6.84
CA SER A 478 -23.05 20.60 -6.31
C SER A 478 -23.46 19.92 -5.00
N LEU A 479 -22.72 18.89 -4.59
CA LEU A 479 -22.93 18.22 -3.31
C LEU A 479 -22.90 19.21 -2.13
N TYR A 480 -21.96 20.16 -2.15
CA TYR A 480 -21.78 21.11 -1.05
C TYR A 480 -22.93 22.13 -1.02
N ASP A 481 -23.37 22.62 -2.19
CA ASP A 481 -24.55 23.51 -2.28
C ASP A 481 -25.81 22.86 -1.68
N TYR A 482 -25.98 21.56 -1.93
CA TYR A 482 -27.09 20.81 -1.37
C TYR A 482 -27.04 20.77 0.16
N ILE A 483 -25.86 20.50 0.73
CA ILE A 483 -25.65 20.46 2.19
C ILE A 483 -25.91 21.84 2.80
N TYR A 484 -25.32 22.91 2.25
CA TYR A 484 -25.54 24.27 2.74
C TYR A 484 -27.02 24.62 2.76
N ARG A 485 -27.74 24.39 1.66
CA ARG A 485 -29.18 24.69 1.57
C ARG A 485 -30.02 23.91 2.55
N LYS A 486 -29.68 22.64 2.79
CA LYS A 486 -30.43 21.78 3.71
C LYS A 486 -30.32 22.24 5.16
N PHE A 487 -29.17 22.78 5.56
CA PHE A 487 -28.88 23.11 6.96
C PHE A 487 -28.77 24.61 7.24
N ARG A 488 -29.04 25.49 6.27
CA ARG A 488 -29.01 26.96 6.44
C ARG A 488 -30.13 27.45 7.38
N ASP A 489 -31.36 26.96 7.16
CA ASP A 489 -32.58 27.41 7.85
C ASP A 489 -33.24 26.26 8.66
N PRO A 490 -33.17 26.29 10.01
CA PRO A 490 -33.76 25.26 10.87
C PRO A 490 -35.28 25.14 10.77
N GLU A 491 -36.00 26.24 10.50
CA GLU A 491 -37.47 26.30 10.52
C GLU A 491 -38.13 25.56 9.34
N ALA A 492 -37.44 25.38 8.22
CA ALA A 492 -37.95 24.67 7.04
C ALA A 492 -37.97 23.13 7.20
N GLN A 493 -37.36 22.58 8.26
CA GLN A 493 -37.18 21.14 8.44
C GLN A 493 -38.39 20.44 9.08
N SER A 494 -39.25 21.17 9.80
CA SER A 494 -40.39 20.58 10.54
C SER A 494 -41.53 20.06 9.64
N SER A 495 -41.64 20.50 8.38
CA SER A 495 -42.80 20.19 7.52
C SER A 495 -42.56 19.11 6.46
N ARG A 496 -41.31 18.65 6.24
CA ARG A 496 -40.95 17.67 5.20
C ARG A 496 -40.40 16.32 5.71
N ALA A 497 -40.21 16.17 7.02
CA ALA A 497 -39.50 15.03 7.60
C ALA A 497 -40.27 13.68 7.60
N LYS A 498 -41.59 13.68 7.38
CA LYS A 498 -42.42 12.45 7.57
C LYS A 498 -42.45 11.48 6.39
N ASP A 499 -42.22 11.94 5.14
CA ASP A 499 -42.31 11.07 3.94
C ASP A 499 -40.97 10.52 3.44
N THR A 500 -39.83 11.06 3.92
CA THR A 500 -38.49 10.69 3.43
C THR A 500 -37.78 9.66 4.29
N ASP A 501 -38.17 9.50 5.56
CA ASP A 501 -37.50 8.64 6.53
C ASP A 501 -37.70 7.14 6.23
N GLN A 502 -38.90 6.74 5.80
CA GLN A 502 -39.24 5.32 5.55
C GLN A 502 -38.42 4.72 4.39
N SER A 503 -38.30 5.42 3.26
CA SER A 503 -37.55 4.90 2.09
C SER A 503 -36.03 4.95 2.24
N LEU A 504 -35.49 5.77 3.15
CA LEU A 504 -34.07 5.80 3.51
C LEU A 504 -33.67 4.54 4.30
N VAL A 505 -34.54 4.13 5.21
CA VAL A 505 -34.40 2.90 6.00
C VAL A 505 -34.43 1.67 5.08
N ASP A 506 -35.36 1.58 4.13
CA ASP A 506 -35.52 0.38 3.28
C ASP A 506 -34.28 0.04 2.42
N CYS A 507 -33.61 1.03 1.82
CA CYS A 507 -32.38 0.78 1.02
C CYS A 507 -31.16 0.42 1.87
N LEU A 508 -31.09 0.95 3.10
CA LEU A 508 -29.99 0.70 4.02
C LEU A 508 -30.18 -0.66 4.69
N ASP A 509 -31.39 -0.99 5.11
CA ASP A 509 -31.73 -2.29 5.65
C ASP A 509 -31.52 -3.39 4.61
N ASP A 510 -31.88 -3.20 3.34
CA ASP A 510 -31.55 -4.20 2.31
C ASP A 510 -30.04 -4.42 2.12
N PHE A 511 -29.21 -3.38 2.22
CA PHE A 511 -27.76 -3.51 2.12
C PHE A 511 -27.16 -4.17 3.38
N TYR A 512 -27.52 -3.67 4.56
CA TYR A 512 -27.03 -4.20 5.83
C TYR A 512 -27.59 -5.60 6.15
N VAL A 513 -28.81 -5.94 5.74
CA VAL A 513 -29.42 -7.28 5.92
C VAL A 513 -28.81 -8.30 4.94
N ARG A 514 -28.54 -7.92 3.69
CA ARG A 514 -27.87 -8.82 2.72
C ARG A 514 -26.42 -9.12 3.11
N GLU A 515 -25.69 -8.12 3.59
CA GLU A 515 -24.29 -8.28 4.01
C GLU A 515 -24.16 -8.82 5.45
N ASN A 516 -25.24 -8.80 6.25
CA ASN A 516 -25.20 -9.19 7.65
C ASN A 516 -26.54 -9.80 8.15
N PRO A 517 -26.85 -11.06 7.78
CA PRO A 517 -28.14 -11.69 8.06
C PRO A 517 -28.38 -12.01 9.55
N SER A 518 -27.34 -11.99 10.40
CA SER A 518 -27.46 -12.24 11.85
C SER A 518 -27.45 -10.94 12.64
N LYS A 519 -28.61 -10.54 13.19
CA LYS A 519 -28.78 -9.31 14.02
C LYS A 519 -27.96 -9.24 15.32
N ASN A 520 -27.12 -10.22 15.62
CA ASN A 520 -26.24 -10.20 16.79
C ASN A 520 -24.87 -9.61 16.42
N GLN A 521 -24.73 -8.28 16.55
CA GLN A 521 -23.43 -7.62 16.41
C GLN A 521 -22.53 -7.94 17.62
N PRO A 522 -21.32 -8.49 17.42
CA PRO A 522 -20.32 -8.53 18.48
C PRO A 522 -19.86 -7.11 18.84
N LYS A 523 -19.47 -6.87 20.09
CA LYS A 523 -19.01 -5.53 20.51
C LYS A 523 -17.64 -5.22 19.89
N ILE A 524 -17.41 -3.97 19.45
CA ILE A 524 -16.10 -3.51 18.94
C ILE A 524 -14.93 -3.77 19.91
N VAL A 525 -15.21 -3.91 21.20
CA VAL A 525 -14.22 -4.30 22.23
C VAL A 525 -13.60 -5.67 21.94
N ASP A 526 -14.35 -6.59 21.34
CA ASP A 526 -13.87 -7.93 21.00
C ASP A 526 -13.02 -7.95 19.73
N PHE A 527 -13.10 -6.91 18.88
CA PHE A 527 -12.19 -6.71 17.74
C PHE A 527 -10.76 -6.42 18.21
N PHE A 528 -10.59 -5.49 19.16
CA PHE A 528 -9.27 -5.12 19.69
C PHE A 528 -8.57 -6.24 20.46
N LYS A 529 -9.27 -7.32 20.84
CA LYS A 529 -8.65 -8.52 21.42
C LYS A 529 -8.05 -9.46 20.36
N LYS A 530 -8.43 -9.27 19.08
CA LYS A 530 -8.07 -10.12 17.95
C LYS A 530 -7.08 -9.46 16.99
N LEU A 531 -6.96 -8.13 17.03
CA LEU A 531 -5.79 -7.41 16.53
C LEU A 531 -4.58 -7.79 17.39
#